data_AF-A0A2N6N610-F1
#
_entry.id   AF-A0A2N6N610-F1
#
_cell.length_a   1.000
_cell.length_b   1.000
_cell.length_c   1.000
_cell.angle_alpha   90.00
_cell.angle_beta   90.00
_cell.angle_gamma   90.00
#
_symmetry.space_group_name_H-M   'P 1'
#
loop_
_entity.id
_entity.type
_entity.pdbx_description
1 polymer ?
#
loop_
_entity_poly.entity_id
_entity_poly.type
_entity_poly.pdbx_seq_one_letter_code
_entity_poly.pdbx_strand_id
1 'polypeptide(L)'
;MNRYSFWRYLLFVLLILMGVIYAFPNLYGEDPAIQISEKKGRFIKANLEKQIESHLNAQNIPYQNFQRTIDSILVRFPNTEAQLKAQDIIQGSLDTTNYSVSLNLASRTPKWLQAIGAKPMRLGLDLRGGIHFLLNVDVNAILKVQESGDIHSIVSTFRKAQVRYTSITTDSEGIIIDCYDMQACKQGINLLKKQFRDYQFQGQGLRIRRRIPKEVLQQIQENTVNQITTILRTRVNELGVAESVVQRQGESYISVDLPGIQDTAQAKDIIGKMASIRLQLVDMNHDAQKAAKTGTVPFGSKLYTYENKPVLLKKQVVLNGISIINAASIIGETGSPAVQIRVSGNEVSSFNRITEENIGKPLAVVYLETQTTPHLENGKIVSCHRQLERVINISTIQTALGNNFQITNLSTMKYANNLALLLRSGAYPVPVDFVQERVVGPSLGQENIHMGLLSIEIGALLVILFMAFYYHLFGIIANIALILNMIFIVAVLSVLGATLTLPGIAGIVLTVGMAVDANILINERIREELRNGISFHKSIKAGYDRAFSTIVDANMTILIVMSVLFAVGSGSAIQGFAVSTIIGLFSSMLTAIFFTRAIVNLIYGHRGVSHLSIGIKPKFF
;
A
#
# COMPACT_ATOMS: atom_id res chain seq x y z
N MET A 1 8.11 16.68 -51.68
CA MET A 1 7.62 17.63 -50.64
C MET A 1 7.31 16.84 -49.38
N ASN A 2 7.98 17.13 -48.26
CA ASN A 2 7.80 16.45 -46.96
C ASN A 2 6.53 17.00 -46.29
N ARG A 3 5.34 16.55 -46.73
CA ARG A 3 4.06 17.01 -46.18
C ARG A 3 3.58 16.04 -45.10
N TYR A 4 3.39 16.53 -43.88
CA TYR A 4 2.54 15.85 -42.92
C TYR A 4 1.09 15.91 -43.42
N SER A 5 0.37 14.78 -43.34
CA SER A 5 -1.08 14.76 -43.61
C SER A 5 -1.81 15.59 -42.56
N PHE A 6 -2.93 16.22 -42.95
CA PHE A 6 -3.78 17.03 -42.05
C PHE A 6 -4.14 16.27 -40.76
N TRP A 7 -4.48 14.98 -40.87
CA TRP A 7 -4.79 14.11 -39.74
C TRP A 7 -3.68 14.02 -38.70
N ARG A 8 -2.41 14.11 -39.12
CA ARG A 8 -1.27 14.08 -38.19
C ARG A 8 -1.17 15.37 -37.38
N TYR A 9 -1.44 16.52 -38.00
CA TYR A 9 -1.54 17.79 -37.27
C TYR A 9 -2.71 17.80 -36.28
N LEU A 10 -3.88 17.28 -36.70
CA LEU A 10 -5.03 17.13 -35.80
C LEU A 10 -4.70 16.26 -34.58
N LEU A 11 -4.02 15.12 -34.80
CA LEU A 11 -3.57 14.25 -33.72
C LEU A 11 -2.64 14.96 -32.74
N PHE A 12 -1.69 15.77 -33.24
CA PHE A 12 -0.79 16.53 -32.38
C PHE A 12 -1.53 17.58 -31.53
N VAL A 13 -2.48 18.30 -32.12
CA VAL A 13 -3.30 19.27 -31.37
C VAL A 13 -4.11 18.57 -30.29
N LEU A 14 -4.72 17.41 -30.60
CA LEU A 14 -5.46 16.60 -29.63
C LEU A 14 -4.55 16.11 -28.49
N LEU A 15 -3.36 15.62 -28.80
CA LEU A 15 -2.39 15.21 -27.79
C LEU A 15 -1.98 16.37 -26.89
N ILE A 16 -1.68 17.56 -27.44
CA ILE A 16 -1.35 18.75 -26.64
C ILE A 16 -2.52 19.11 -25.72
N LEU A 17 -3.74 19.18 -26.25
CA LEU A 17 -4.93 19.49 -25.46
C LEU A 17 -5.10 18.49 -24.31
N MET A 18 -4.97 17.20 -24.58
CA MET A 18 -5.03 16.16 -23.56
C MET A 18 -3.93 16.34 -22.51
N GLY A 19 -2.68 16.57 -22.94
CA GLY A 19 -1.56 16.83 -22.04
C GLY A 19 -1.81 18.02 -21.12
N VAL A 20 -2.26 19.15 -21.68
CA VAL A 20 -2.57 20.35 -20.89
C VAL A 20 -3.70 20.07 -19.90
N ILE A 21 -4.81 19.46 -20.35
CA ILE A 21 -5.98 19.16 -19.50
C ILE A 21 -5.59 18.27 -18.31
N TYR A 22 -4.80 17.22 -18.53
CA TYR A 22 -4.40 16.29 -17.47
C TYR A 22 -3.25 16.83 -16.60
N ALA A 23 -2.46 17.78 -17.09
CA ALA A 23 -1.44 18.46 -16.28
C ALA A 23 -2.02 19.58 -15.40
N PHE A 24 -3.09 20.23 -15.85
CA PHE A 24 -3.69 21.41 -15.22
C PHE A 24 -4.06 21.28 -13.73
N PRO A 25 -4.57 20.14 -13.23
CA PRO A 25 -4.87 19.94 -11.80
C PRO A 25 -3.71 20.28 -10.86
N ASN A 26 -2.47 20.08 -11.30
CA ASN A 26 -1.28 20.29 -10.47
C ASN A 26 -1.00 21.77 -10.16
N LEU A 27 -1.58 22.70 -10.91
CA LEU A 27 -1.41 24.15 -10.68
C LEU A 27 -2.27 24.67 -9.51
N TYR A 28 -3.30 23.93 -9.12
CA TYR A 28 -4.24 24.38 -8.08
C TYR A 28 -3.72 24.13 -6.66
N GLY A 29 -2.82 23.16 -6.47
CA GLY A 29 -2.33 22.75 -5.15
C GLY A 29 -3.39 22.04 -4.29
N GLU A 30 -3.07 21.89 -3.01
CA GLU A 30 -3.89 21.16 -2.03
C GLU A 30 -4.11 22.01 -0.77
N ASP A 31 -5.27 21.85 -0.12
CA ASP A 31 -5.58 22.41 1.18
C ASP A 31 -5.40 21.37 2.29
N PRO A 32 -4.78 21.72 3.42
CA PRO A 32 -4.91 20.96 4.66
C PRO A 32 -6.38 20.69 4.98
N ALA A 33 -6.76 19.42 5.11
CA ALA A 33 -8.15 19.03 5.29
C ALA A 33 -8.32 17.90 6.30
N ILE A 34 -9.43 17.90 7.02
CA ILE A 34 -9.84 16.75 7.84
C ILE A 34 -10.99 16.07 7.13
N GLN A 35 -10.83 14.78 6.88
CA GLN A 35 -11.88 13.95 6.33
C GLN A 35 -12.51 13.12 7.44
N ILE A 36 -13.82 13.29 7.60
CA ILE A 36 -14.64 12.60 8.58
C ILE A 36 -15.49 11.61 7.80
N SER A 37 -15.13 10.33 7.84
CA SER A 37 -15.83 9.29 7.08
C SER A 37 -16.66 8.41 8.00
N GLU A 38 -17.80 7.93 7.51
CA GLU A 38 -18.64 7.00 8.25
C GLU A 38 -18.12 5.55 8.08
N LYS A 39 -18.00 4.80 9.19
CA LYS A 39 -17.33 3.48 9.23
C LYS A 39 -18.20 2.30 8.81
N LYS A 40 -19.52 2.46 8.68
CA LYS A 40 -20.53 1.40 8.48
C LYS A 40 -21.29 1.52 7.16
N GLY A 41 -20.84 2.36 6.24
CA GLY A 41 -21.49 2.59 4.94
C GLY A 41 -22.88 3.22 5.06
N ARG A 42 -23.15 4.00 6.11
CA ARG A 42 -24.39 4.76 6.29
C ARG A 42 -24.18 6.22 5.90
N PHE A 43 -25.24 6.88 5.43
CA PHE A 43 -25.21 8.30 5.16
C PHE A 43 -24.88 9.10 6.43
N ILE A 44 -24.05 10.13 6.28
CA ILE A 44 -23.72 11.03 7.38
C ILE A 44 -24.96 11.77 7.87
N LYS A 45 -25.12 11.89 9.20
CA LYS A 45 -26.22 12.64 9.83
C LYS A 45 -26.18 14.12 9.41
N ALA A 46 -27.34 14.69 9.07
CA ALA A 46 -27.43 16.07 8.58
C ALA A 46 -26.94 17.14 9.59
N ASN A 47 -27.00 16.86 10.89
CA ASN A 47 -26.56 17.81 11.94
C ASN A 47 -25.08 17.70 12.30
N LEU A 48 -24.34 16.71 11.76
CA LEU A 48 -22.95 16.48 12.15
C LEU A 48 -22.06 17.68 11.79
N GLU A 49 -22.31 18.28 10.63
CA GLU A 49 -21.60 19.45 10.13
C GLU A 49 -21.73 20.63 11.08
N LYS A 50 -22.97 20.98 11.46
CA LYS A 50 -23.25 22.05 12.44
C LYS A 50 -22.62 21.78 13.81
N GLN A 51 -22.59 20.52 14.24
CA GLN A 51 -21.94 20.14 15.49
C GLN A 51 -20.43 20.40 15.42
N ILE A 52 -19.77 19.96 14.34
CA ILE A 52 -18.33 20.19 14.12
C ILE A 52 -18.04 21.69 14.05
N GLU A 53 -18.84 22.43 13.29
CA GLU A 53 -18.72 23.89 13.14
C GLU A 53 -18.82 24.59 14.51
N SER A 54 -19.77 24.21 15.36
CA SER A 54 -19.92 24.78 16.70
C SER A 54 -18.70 24.53 17.60
N HIS A 55 -18.09 23.34 17.53
CA HIS A 55 -16.89 23.01 18.30
C HIS A 55 -15.65 23.75 17.81
N LEU A 56 -15.49 23.92 16.49
CA LEU A 56 -14.39 24.70 15.91
C LEU A 56 -14.51 26.18 16.27
N ASN A 57 -15.72 26.74 16.18
CA ASN A 57 -16.00 28.13 16.56
C ASN A 57 -15.77 28.37 18.06
N ALA A 58 -16.19 27.45 18.93
CA ALA A 58 -16.01 27.58 20.38
C ALA A 58 -14.53 27.65 20.80
N GLN A 59 -13.62 27.08 20.01
CA GLN A 59 -12.17 27.07 20.24
C GLN A 59 -11.41 28.06 19.35
N ASN A 60 -12.11 28.93 18.61
CA ASN A 60 -11.54 29.92 17.69
C ASN A 60 -10.59 29.33 16.63
N ILE A 61 -10.89 28.13 16.11
CA ILE A 61 -10.07 27.52 15.05
C ILE A 61 -10.57 27.98 13.67
N PRO A 62 -9.70 28.59 12.85
CA PRO A 62 -10.10 29.01 11.51
C PRO A 62 -10.26 27.81 10.58
N TYR A 63 -11.41 27.71 9.92
CA TYR A 63 -11.69 26.77 8.83
C TYR A 63 -12.18 27.53 7.59
N GLN A 64 -12.03 26.94 6.41
CA GLN A 64 -12.40 27.57 5.14
C GLN A 64 -13.78 27.17 4.66
N ASN A 65 -14.03 25.87 4.54
CA ASN A 65 -15.29 25.34 4.01
C ASN A 65 -15.52 23.88 4.43
N PHE A 66 -16.78 23.49 4.47
CA PHE A 66 -17.24 22.12 4.60
C PHE A 66 -17.70 21.61 3.22
N GLN A 67 -17.21 20.44 2.84
CA GLN A 67 -17.64 19.74 1.64
C GLN A 67 -18.20 18.39 2.04
N ARG A 68 -19.51 18.24 1.88
CA ARG A 68 -20.21 16.98 2.16
C ARG A 68 -20.27 16.11 0.91
N THR A 69 -19.88 14.86 1.10
CA THR A 69 -20.09 13.74 0.18
C THR A 69 -21.10 12.78 0.81
N ILE A 70 -21.50 11.75 0.07
CA ILE A 70 -22.48 10.74 0.51
C ILE A 70 -22.04 10.08 1.84
N ASP A 71 -20.74 9.75 1.96
CA ASP A 71 -20.18 8.96 3.06
C ASP A 71 -19.13 9.71 3.90
N SER A 72 -18.81 10.96 3.53
CA SER A 72 -17.76 11.75 4.19
C SER A 72 -18.08 13.25 4.28
N ILE A 73 -17.64 13.89 5.35
CA ILE A 73 -17.54 15.36 5.45
C ILE A 73 -16.06 15.71 5.39
N LEU A 74 -15.70 16.62 4.50
CA LEU A 74 -14.36 17.15 4.38
C LEU A 74 -14.34 18.60 4.83
N VAL A 75 -13.49 18.91 5.80
CA VAL A 75 -13.31 20.28 6.34
C VAL A 75 -11.95 20.79 5.89
N ARG A 76 -11.92 21.93 5.21
CA ARG A 76 -10.67 22.56 4.74
C ARG A 76 -10.17 23.60 5.74
N PHE A 77 -8.86 23.69 5.90
CA PHE A 77 -8.17 24.58 6.84
C PHE A 77 -7.16 25.46 6.09
N PRO A 78 -6.89 26.67 6.59
CA PRO A 78 -5.95 27.59 5.95
C PRO A 78 -4.49 27.12 6.03
N ASN A 79 -4.12 26.36 7.05
CA ASN A 79 -2.77 25.87 7.26
C ASN A 79 -2.77 24.55 8.06
N THR A 80 -1.65 23.84 8.02
CA THR A 80 -1.45 22.55 8.71
C THR A 80 -1.57 22.69 10.24
N GLU A 81 -1.21 23.85 10.79
CA GLU A 81 -1.32 24.08 12.24
C GLU A 81 -2.78 24.11 12.70
N ALA A 82 -3.65 24.81 11.98
CA ALA A 82 -5.10 24.82 12.25
C ALA A 82 -5.72 23.44 12.04
N GLN A 83 -5.27 22.69 11.02
CA GLN A 83 -5.70 21.31 10.77
C GLN A 83 -5.35 20.39 11.95
N LEU A 84 -4.12 20.42 12.46
CA LEU A 84 -3.70 19.56 13.57
C LEU A 84 -4.48 19.88 14.86
N LYS A 85 -4.64 21.17 15.19
CA LYS A 85 -5.45 21.58 16.35
C LYS A 85 -6.92 21.15 16.20
N ALA A 86 -7.47 21.27 14.99
CA ALA A 86 -8.83 20.85 14.71
C ALA A 86 -9.03 19.34 14.84
N GLN A 87 -8.03 18.54 14.49
CA GLN A 87 -8.12 17.07 14.54
C GLN A 87 -8.43 16.59 15.95
N ASP A 88 -7.66 17.04 16.94
CA ASP A 88 -7.82 16.61 18.34
C ASP A 88 -9.22 16.95 18.87
N ILE A 89 -9.75 18.13 18.53
CA ILE A 89 -11.07 18.60 18.97
C ILE A 89 -12.20 17.84 18.27
N ILE A 90 -12.08 17.65 16.95
CA ILE A 90 -13.06 16.92 16.15
C ILE A 90 -13.10 15.46 16.60
N GLN A 91 -11.93 14.84 16.84
CA GLN A 91 -11.83 13.47 17.32
C GLN A 91 -12.35 13.31 18.75
N GLY A 92 -12.15 14.30 19.62
CA GLY A 92 -12.68 14.29 20.99
C GLY A 92 -14.19 14.53 21.08
N SER A 93 -14.79 15.25 20.13
CA SER A 93 -16.22 15.59 20.12
C SER A 93 -17.10 14.59 19.37
N LEU A 94 -16.52 13.76 18.50
CA LEU A 94 -17.25 12.79 17.69
C LEU A 94 -17.27 11.40 18.33
N ASP A 95 -18.36 10.67 18.07
CA ASP A 95 -18.41 9.23 18.34
C ASP A 95 -17.48 8.49 17.36
N THR A 96 -16.25 8.25 17.82
CA THR A 96 -15.16 7.55 17.09
C THR A 96 -15.53 6.14 16.66
N THR A 97 -16.68 5.63 17.12
CA THR A 97 -17.16 4.32 16.70
C THR A 97 -18.06 4.30 15.48
N ASN A 98 -18.67 5.43 15.12
CA ASN A 98 -19.40 5.57 13.86
C ASN A 98 -18.59 6.36 12.82
N TYR A 99 -17.70 7.25 13.27
CA TYR A 99 -16.92 8.11 12.38
C TYR A 99 -15.41 7.89 12.54
N SER A 100 -14.67 7.93 11.44
CA SER A 100 -13.21 8.04 11.41
C SER A 100 -12.82 9.48 11.08
N VAL A 101 -11.94 10.07 11.88
CA VAL A 101 -11.38 11.40 11.65
C VAL A 101 -9.97 11.21 11.11
N SER A 102 -9.74 11.66 9.89
CA SER A 102 -8.52 11.41 9.13
C SER A 102 -7.88 12.71 8.67
N LEU A 103 -6.56 12.82 8.81
CA LEU A 103 -5.80 13.90 8.15
C LEU A 103 -5.78 13.64 6.64
N ASN A 104 -6.02 14.69 5.86
CA ASN A 104 -6.05 14.63 4.41
C ASN A 104 -5.50 15.95 3.80
N LEU A 105 -5.13 15.89 2.53
CA LEU A 105 -4.84 17.05 1.70
C LEU A 105 -5.88 17.09 0.58
N ALA A 106 -6.79 18.05 0.64
CA ALA A 106 -7.88 18.16 -0.33
C ALA A 106 -7.42 18.96 -1.53
N SER A 107 -7.42 18.35 -2.72
CA SER A 107 -7.10 19.08 -3.94
C SER A 107 -8.03 20.28 -4.17
N ARG A 108 -7.44 21.42 -4.56
CA ARG A 108 -8.17 22.61 -5.04
C ARG A 108 -8.63 22.50 -6.50
N THR A 109 -8.37 21.35 -7.14
CA THR A 109 -8.76 21.09 -8.53
C THR A 109 -10.28 21.28 -8.73
N PRO A 110 -10.73 22.08 -9.71
CA PRO A 110 -12.14 22.24 -10.06
C PRO A 110 -12.88 20.92 -10.30
N LYS A 111 -14.16 20.86 -9.90
CA LYS A 111 -14.98 19.64 -10.02
C LYS A 111 -15.10 19.11 -11.45
N TRP A 112 -15.11 19.99 -12.46
CA TRP A 112 -15.21 19.57 -13.86
C TRP A 112 -13.96 18.80 -14.35
N LEU A 113 -12.76 19.14 -13.85
CA LEU A 113 -11.53 18.39 -14.11
C LEU A 113 -11.55 17.03 -13.39
N GLN A 114 -11.99 17.03 -12.14
CA GLN A 114 -12.13 15.78 -11.38
C GLN A 114 -13.12 14.81 -12.05
N ALA A 115 -14.20 15.33 -12.66
CA ALA A 115 -15.21 14.53 -13.33
C ALA A 115 -14.69 13.77 -14.57
N ILE A 116 -13.70 14.33 -15.27
CA ILE A 116 -13.02 13.67 -16.41
C ILE A 116 -11.82 12.81 -15.98
N GLY A 117 -11.67 12.59 -14.67
CA GLY A 117 -10.56 11.82 -14.10
C GLY A 117 -9.23 12.55 -14.04
N ALA A 118 -9.20 13.86 -14.32
CA ALA A 118 -7.98 14.66 -14.20
C ALA A 118 -7.73 15.00 -12.72
N LYS A 119 -6.83 14.24 -12.10
CA LYS A 119 -6.38 14.40 -10.71
C LYS A 119 -4.96 14.94 -10.68
N PRO A 120 -4.54 15.65 -9.63
CA PRO A 120 -3.14 16.00 -9.45
C PRO A 120 -2.29 14.74 -9.25
N MET A 121 -1.00 14.86 -9.53
CA MET A 121 -0.03 13.80 -9.25
C MET A 121 0.08 13.58 -7.73
N ARG A 122 0.40 12.35 -7.33
CA ARG A 122 0.64 12.03 -5.92
C ARG A 122 2.05 12.47 -5.54
N LEU A 123 2.21 13.03 -4.35
CA LEU A 123 3.53 13.39 -3.82
C LEU A 123 3.99 12.35 -2.81
N GLY A 124 5.27 12.00 -2.83
CA GLY A 124 5.89 11.05 -1.93
C GLY A 124 6.18 11.64 -0.55
N LEU A 125 6.60 10.79 0.37
CA LEU A 125 6.88 11.19 1.76
C LEU A 125 7.95 12.27 1.87
N ASP A 126 8.96 12.23 1.00
CA ASP A 126 10.05 13.22 0.97
C ASP A 126 9.58 14.64 0.60
N LEU A 127 8.37 14.76 0.03
CA LEU A 127 7.75 16.01 -0.42
C LEU A 127 6.55 16.41 0.47
N ARG A 128 5.74 15.44 0.93
CA ARG A 128 4.57 15.69 1.80
C ARG A 128 4.87 15.65 3.30
N GLY A 129 5.98 15.03 3.70
CA GLY A 129 6.26 14.68 5.08
C GLY A 129 5.40 13.51 5.59
N GLY A 130 5.88 12.85 6.64
CA GLY A 130 5.24 11.72 7.31
C GLY A 130 6.25 10.68 7.78
N ILE A 131 5.80 9.43 7.92
CA ILE A 131 6.62 8.32 8.42
C ILE A 131 6.71 7.19 7.40
N HIS A 132 7.90 6.62 7.25
CA HIS A 132 8.18 5.40 6.51
C HIS A 132 8.63 4.31 7.48
N PHE A 133 8.00 3.14 7.38
CA PHE A 133 8.41 1.92 8.06
C PHE A 133 8.81 0.85 7.05
N LEU A 134 9.91 0.15 7.33
CA LEU A 134 10.25 -1.12 6.71
C LEU A 134 10.07 -2.22 7.75
N LEU A 135 9.12 -3.10 7.47
CA LEU A 135 8.76 -4.21 8.33
C LEU A 135 9.32 -5.52 7.77
N ASN A 136 9.81 -6.42 8.61
CA ASN A 136 10.25 -7.78 8.25
C ASN A 136 9.26 -8.80 8.79
N VAL A 137 8.83 -9.72 7.93
CA VAL A 137 7.95 -10.84 8.27
C VAL A 137 8.81 -12.03 8.69
N ASP A 138 8.62 -12.56 9.90
CA ASP A 138 9.32 -13.76 10.34
C ASP A 138 8.76 -15.00 9.64
N VAL A 139 9.43 -15.41 8.57
CA VAL A 139 9.07 -16.59 7.77
C VAL A 139 9.19 -17.89 8.56
N ASN A 140 10.16 -17.99 9.47
CA ASN A 140 10.36 -19.21 10.25
C ASN A 140 9.23 -19.43 11.24
N ALA A 141 8.69 -18.34 11.81
CA ALA A 141 7.48 -18.40 12.61
C ALA A 141 6.28 -18.93 11.80
N ILE A 142 6.18 -18.63 10.49
CA ILE A 142 5.07 -19.08 9.64
C ILE A 142 5.10 -20.59 9.53
N LEU A 143 6.28 -21.15 9.28
CA LEU A 143 6.45 -22.59 9.14
C LEU A 143 6.07 -23.34 10.41
N LYS A 144 6.44 -22.81 11.58
CA LYS A 144 6.05 -23.40 12.88
C LYS A 144 4.53 -23.37 13.12
N VAL A 145 3.88 -22.27 12.76
CA VAL A 145 2.41 -22.13 12.86
C VAL A 145 1.73 -23.12 11.91
N GLN A 146 2.20 -23.20 10.67
CA GLN A 146 1.69 -24.13 9.66
C GLN A 146 1.88 -25.59 10.10
N GLU A 147 3.07 -25.96 10.61
CA GLU A 147 3.36 -27.29 11.13
C GLU A 147 2.42 -27.70 12.27
N SER A 148 2.15 -26.78 13.20
CA SER A 148 1.22 -27.04 14.30
C SER A 148 -0.20 -27.33 13.78
N GLY A 149 -0.66 -26.59 12.77
CA GLY A 149 -1.93 -26.83 12.10
C GLY A 149 -1.98 -28.15 11.32
N ASP A 150 -0.88 -28.50 10.66
CA ASP A 150 -0.72 -29.74 9.92
C ASP A 150 -0.76 -30.95 10.87
N ILE A 151 -0.08 -30.90 12.02
CA ILE A 151 -0.13 -31.95 13.05
C ILE A 151 -1.57 -32.19 13.50
N HIS A 152 -2.31 -31.13 13.84
CA HIS A 152 -3.71 -31.27 14.24
C HIS A 152 -4.56 -31.91 13.13
N SER A 153 -4.35 -31.50 11.88
CA SER A 153 -5.07 -32.05 10.73
C SER A 153 -4.72 -33.51 10.48
N ILE A 154 -3.44 -33.88 10.57
CA ILE A 154 -2.94 -35.26 10.46
C ILE A 154 -3.56 -36.14 11.55
N VAL A 155 -3.50 -35.70 12.82
CA VAL A 155 -4.12 -36.42 13.96
C VAL A 155 -5.60 -36.65 13.73
N SER A 156 -6.33 -35.61 13.31
CA SER A 156 -7.77 -35.72 13.06
C SER A 156 -8.08 -36.72 11.95
N THR A 157 -7.24 -36.75 10.91
CA THR A 157 -7.39 -37.63 9.75
C THR A 157 -7.09 -39.08 10.13
N PHE A 158 -6.03 -39.30 10.91
CA PHE A 158 -5.65 -40.63 11.38
C PHE A 158 -6.71 -41.21 12.31
N ARG A 159 -7.28 -40.41 13.21
CA ARG A 159 -8.40 -40.82 14.08
C ARG A 159 -9.65 -41.19 13.27
N LYS A 160 -10.05 -40.37 12.30
CA LYS A 160 -11.21 -40.66 11.43
C LYS A 160 -11.03 -41.94 10.63
N ALA A 161 -9.83 -42.18 10.11
CA ALA A 161 -9.49 -43.36 9.33
C ALA A 161 -9.04 -44.57 10.18
N GLN A 162 -9.06 -44.45 11.51
CA GLN A 162 -8.62 -45.48 12.46
C GLN A 162 -7.17 -45.98 12.23
N VAL A 163 -6.29 -45.11 11.74
CA VAL A 163 -4.86 -45.42 11.53
C VAL A 163 -4.12 -45.24 12.86
N ARG A 164 -3.48 -46.31 13.35
CA ARG A 164 -2.74 -46.31 14.62
C ARG A 164 -1.35 -45.68 14.47
N TYR A 165 -1.01 -44.77 15.39
CA TYR A 165 0.29 -44.11 15.47
C TYR A 165 0.73 -43.99 16.94
N THR A 166 2.04 -43.91 17.16
CA THR A 166 2.65 -43.84 18.50
C THR A 166 2.91 -42.38 18.90
N SER A 167 3.54 -41.62 18.02
CA SER A 167 3.89 -40.21 18.25
C SER A 167 3.91 -39.42 16.96
N ILE A 168 3.68 -38.11 17.07
CA ILE A 168 3.92 -37.15 16.00
C ILE A 168 4.80 -36.06 16.61
N THR A 169 5.98 -35.88 16.05
CA THR A 169 6.99 -34.94 16.52
C THR A 169 7.46 -34.04 15.37
N THR A 170 8.10 -32.93 15.71
CA THR A 170 8.71 -32.00 14.75
C THR A 170 10.20 -31.98 14.95
N ASP A 171 10.96 -31.99 13.86
CA ASP A 171 12.39 -31.73 13.84
C ASP A 171 12.71 -30.51 12.96
N SER A 172 13.99 -30.27 12.66
CA SER A 172 14.41 -29.17 11.79
C SER A 172 14.05 -29.36 10.30
N GLU A 173 13.71 -30.57 9.88
CA GLU A 173 13.39 -30.92 8.49
C GLU A 173 11.88 -31.11 8.23
N GLY A 174 11.05 -31.11 9.28
CA GLY A 174 9.60 -31.12 9.20
C GLY A 174 8.93 -31.99 10.26
N ILE A 175 7.84 -32.67 9.85
CA ILE A 175 7.01 -33.49 10.75
C ILE A 175 7.42 -34.96 10.60
N ILE A 176 7.67 -35.62 11.73
CA ILE A 176 7.88 -37.06 11.83
C ILE A 176 6.65 -37.69 12.49
N ILE A 177 6.14 -38.76 11.88
CA ILE A 177 5.05 -39.57 12.39
C ILE A 177 5.58 -40.97 12.65
N ASP A 178 5.59 -41.40 13.91
CA ASP A 178 5.91 -42.78 14.30
C ASP A 178 4.64 -43.64 14.23
N CYS A 179 4.64 -44.61 13.33
CA CYS A 179 3.56 -45.57 13.13
C CYS A 179 3.61 -46.69 14.17
N TYR A 180 2.46 -47.30 14.48
CA TYR A 180 2.42 -48.47 15.34
C TYR A 180 3.07 -49.70 14.69
N ASP A 181 2.80 -49.92 13.41
CA ASP A 181 3.36 -51.01 12.60
C ASP A 181 3.55 -50.58 11.13
N MET A 182 4.14 -51.46 10.31
CA MET A 182 4.40 -51.18 8.88
C MET A 182 3.12 -51.05 8.05
N GLN A 183 2.02 -51.72 8.44
CA GLN A 183 0.76 -51.68 7.72
C GLN A 183 0.07 -50.32 7.92
N ALA A 184 0.02 -49.84 9.16
CA ALA A 184 -0.42 -48.50 9.54
C ALA A 184 0.40 -47.43 8.84
N CYS A 185 1.72 -47.63 8.69
CA CYS A 185 2.57 -46.71 7.94
C CYS A 185 2.24 -46.64 6.45
N LYS A 186 2.04 -47.79 5.79
CA LYS A 186 1.61 -47.81 4.37
C LYS A 186 0.23 -47.17 4.18
N GLN A 187 -0.72 -47.49 5.06
CA GLN A 187 -2.06 -46.90 5.05
C GLN A 187 -2.00 -45.39 5.30
N GLY A 188 -1.22 -44.95 6.28
CA GLY A 188 -0.99 -43.55 6.62
C GLY A 188 -0.40 -42.76 5.45
N ILE A 189 0.64 -43.25 4.78
CA ILE A 189 1.23 -42.58 3.61
C ILE A 189 0.18 -42.38 2.49
N ASN A 190 -0.60 -43.43 2.18
CA ASN A 190 -1.62 -43.35 1.12
C ASN A 190 -2.74 -42.35 1.46
N LEU A 191 -3.15 -42.31 2.73
CA LEU A 191 -4.14 -41.37 3.24
C LEU A 191 -3.62 -39.92 3.17
N LEU A 192 -2.38 -39.70 3.64
CA LEU A 192 -1.75 -38.39 3.67
C LEU A 192 -1.52 -37.84 2.26
N LYS A 193 -1.03 -38.65 1.32
CA LYS A 193 -0.87 -38.24 -0.08
C LYS A 193 -2.18 -37.84 -0.75
N LYS A 194 -3.30 -38.47 -0.37
CA LYS A 194 -4.63 -38.11 -0.91
C LYS A 194 -5.13 -36.78 -0.38
N GLN A 195 -4.90 -36.52 0.91
CA GLN A 195 -5.48 -35.38 1.62
C GLN A 195 -4.59 -34.14 1.65
N PHE A 196 -3.27 -34.30 1.58
CA PHE A 196 -2.27 -33.24 1.60
C PHE A 196 -1.43 -33.29 0.33
N ARG A 197 -2.00 -32.79 -0.78
CA ARG A 197 -1.36 -32.86 -2.11
C ARG A 197 -0.11 -31.98 -2.23
N ASP A 198 -0.03 -30.95 -1.40
CA ASP A 198 1.08 -29.97 -1.42
C ASP A 198 2.32 -30.47 -0.67
N TYR A 199 2.25 -31.63 0.00
CA TYR A 199 3.35 -32.17 0.79
C TYR A 199 3.86 -33.51 0.25
N GLN A 200 5.15 -33.76 0.45
CA GLN A 200 5.77 -35.05 0.14
C GLN A 200 5.87 -35.87 1.41
N PHE A 201 5.39 -37.11 1.37
CA PHE A 201 5.50 -38.06 2.48
C PHE A 201 6.41 -39.21 2.08
N GLN A 202 7.49 -39.39 2.83
CA GLN A 202 8.48 -40.45 2.67
C GLN A 202 8.40 -41.40 3.87
N GLY A 203 8.32 -42.70 3.62
CA GLY A 203 8.34 -43.72 4.65
C GLY A 203 9.74 -44.30 4.82
N GLN A 204 10.23 -44.39 6.06
CA GLN A 204 11.47 -45.07 6.41
C GLN A 204 11.22 -45.96 7.64
N GLY A 205 11.08 -47.28 7.42
CA GLY A 205 10.72 -48.23 8.48
C GLY A 205 9.32 -47.95 9.05
N LEU A 206 9.26 -47.69 10.36
CA LEU A 206 8.03 -47.33 11.09
C LEU A 206 7.80 -45.82 11.18
N ARG A 207 8.50 -45.01 10.37
CA ARG A 207 8.36 -43.56 10.38
C ARG A 207 7.90 -43.02 9.03
N ILE A 208 7.06 -42.01 9.08
CA ILE A 208 6.71 -41.17 7.93
C ILE A 208 7.29 -39.79 8.19
N ARG A 209 8.12 -39.30 7.26
CA ARG A 209 8.59 -37.91 7.26
C ARG A 209 7.83 -37.11 6.22
N ARG A 210 7.30 -35.96 6.62
CA ARG A 210 6.73 -34.95 5.73
C ARG A 210 7.82 -33.96 5.31
N ARG A 211 7.97 -33.73 4.01
CA ARG A 211 8.79 -32.67 3.42
C ARG A 211 7.92 -31.67 2.67
N ILE A 212 8.25 -30.39 2.80
CA ILE A 212 7.63 -29.31 2.04
C ILE A 212 8.50 -29.02 0.81
N PRO A 213 7.99 -29.14 -0.43
CA PRO A 213 8.70 -28.72 -1.63
C PRO A 213 9.06 -27.23 -1.60
N LYS A 214 10.13 -26.83 -2.30
CA LYS A 214 10.59 -25.43 -2.32
C LYS A 214 9.53 -24.50 -2.92
N GLU A 215 8.79 -24.97 -3.93
CA GLU A 215 7.72 -24.21 -4.58
C GLU A 215 6.60 -23.89 -3.58
N VAL A 216 6.24 -24.86 -2.73
CA VAL A 216 5.21 -24.69 -1.70
C VAL A 216 5.69 -23.76 -0.58
N LEU A 217 6.97 -23.82 -0.21
CA LEU A 217 7.56 -22.87 0.73
C LEU A 217 7.47 -21.43 0.22
N GLN A 218 7.83 -21.20 -1.06
CA GLN A 218 7.72 -19.88 -1.68
C GLN A 218 6.26 -19.41 -1.73
N GLN A 219 5.33 -20.30 -2.08
CA GLN A 219 3.92 -19.95 -2.12
C GLN A 219 3.34 -19.62 -0.72
N ILE A 220 3.75 -20.35 0.33
CA ILE A 220 3.38 -20.04 1.72
C ILE A 220 3.91 -18.65 2.10
N GLN A 221 5.16 -18.34 1.76
CA GLN A 221 5.76 -17.02 2.03
C GLN A 221 5.00 -15.91 1.30
N GLU A 222 4.79 -16.05 -0.02
CA GLU A 222 4.07 -15.06 -0.83
C GLU A 222 2.66 -14.81 -0.34
N ASN A 223 1.90 -15.89 -0.07
CA ASN A 223 0.55 -15.79 0.45
C ASN A 223 0.52 -15.08 1.80
N THR A 224 1.48 -15.38 2.67
CA THR A 224 1.54 -14.76 4.00
C THR A 224 1.92 -13.29 3.93
N VAL A 225 2.91 -12.93 3.12
CA VAL A 225 3.31 -11.52 2.93
C VAL A 225 2.15 -10.73 2.31
N ASN A 226 1.43 -11.29 1.34
CA ASN A 226 0.24 -10.66 0.75
C ASN A 226 -0.90 -10.50 1.77
N GLN A 227 -1.10 -11.49 2.63
CA GLN A 227 -2.09 -11.43 3.71
C GLN A 227 -1.73 -10.34 4.73
N ILE A 228 -0.48 -10.30 5.20
CA ILE A 228 0.02 -9.27 6.12
C ILE A 228 -0.06 -7.89 5.48
N THR A 229 0.26 -7.76 4.19
CA THR A 229 0.10 -6.51 3.43
C THR A 229 -1.36 -6.03 3.45
N THR A 230 -2.33 -6.95 3.33
CA THR A 230 -3.76 -6.62 3.38
C THR A 230 -4.21 -6.21 4.79
N ILE A 231 -3.70 -6.89 5.82
CA ILE A 231 -3.94 -6.52 7.23
C ILE A 231 -3.35 -5.13 7.52
N LEU A 232 -2.12 -4.88 7.08
CA LEU A 232 -1.44 -3.59 7.22
C LEU A 232 -2.24 -2.47 6.56
N ARG A 233 -2.71 -2.65 5.31
CA ARG A 233 -3.59 -1.66 4.65
C ARG A 233 -4.82 -1.34 5.49
N THR A 234 -5.45 -2.35 6.07
CA THR A 234 -6.65 -2.18 6.91
C THR A 234 -6.31 -1.38 8.17
N ARG A 235 -5.22 -1.72 8.87
CA ARG A 235 -4.78 -1.03 10.08
C ARG A 235 -4.33 0.41 9.83
N VAL A 236 -3.68 0.65 8.69
CA VAL A 236 -3.28 2.00 8.31
C VAL A 236 -4.49 2.87 7.98
N ASN A 237 -5.52 2.32 7.35
CA ASN A 237 -6.78 3.04 7.17
C ASN A 237 -7.44 3.38 8.52
N GLU A 238 -7.30 2.50 9.53
CA GLU A 238 -7.80 2.72 10.89
C GLU A 238 -7.06 3.84 11.65
N LEU A 239 -5.80 4.11 11.29
CA LEU A 239 -5.05 5.28 11.77
C LEU A 239 -5.61 6.62 11.29
N GLY A 240 -6.58 6.60 10.37
CA GLY A 240 -7.11 7.82 9.78
C GLY A 240 -6.16 8.42 8.75
N VAL A 241 -5.41 7.60 8.02
CA VAL A 241 -4.55 8.04 6.92
C VAL A 241 -5.24 7.72 5.59
N ALA A 242 -5.68 8.73 4.85
CA ALA A 242 -6.43 8.54 3.61
C ALA A 242 -5.58 8.08 2.41
N GLU A 243 -4.29 8.43 2.38
CA GLU A 243 -3.41 8.23 1.21
C GLU A 243 -2.15 7.40 1.54
N SER A 244 -2.29 6.37 2.36
CA SER A 244 -1.16 5.49 2.69
C SER A 244 -0.74 4.59 1.53
N VAL A 245 0.56 4.26 1.48
CA VAL A 245 1.11 3.30 0.53
C VAL A 245 1.68 2.12 1.30
N VAL A 246 1.12 0.93 1.07
CA VAL A 246 1.59 -0.33 1.66
C VAL A 246 1.97 -1.28 0.53
N GLN A 247 3.26 -1.59 0.45
CA GLN A 247 3.86 -2.34 -0.64
C GLN A 247 4.85 -3.38 -0.13
N ARG A 248 4.91 -4.53 -0.80
CA ARG A 248 5.93 -5.54 -0.56
C ARG A 248 7.28 -5.03 -1.08
N GLN A 249 8.34 -5.26 -0.31
CA GLN A 249 9.72 -4.95 -0.69
C GLN A 249 10.57 -6.22 -0.56
N GLY A 250 10.93 -6.83 -1.69
CA GLY A 250 11.67 -8.11 -1.68
C GLY A 250 10.83 -9.30 -1.17
N GLU A 251 11.50 -10.34 -0.67
CA GLU A 251 10.82 -11.60 -0.31
C GLU A 251 10.02 -11.51 1.00
N SER A 252 10.59 -10.90 2.04
CA SER A 252 10.05 -10.90 3.41
C SER A 252 9.79 -9.51 4.00
N TYR A 253 10.04 -8.43 3.26
CA TYR A 253 9.81 -7.07 3.79
C TYR A 253 8.55 -6.42 3.24
N ILE A 254 7.97 -5.54 4.04
CA ILE A 254 6.82 -4.72 3.67
C ILE A 254 7.14 -3.27 4.04
N SER A 255 7.06 -2.38 3.06
CA SER A 255 7.18 -0.94 3.23
C SER A 255 5.79 -0.34 3.48
N VAL A 256 5.71 0.55 4.46
CA VAL A 256 4.51 1.30 4.83
C VAL A 256 4.86 2.79 4.88
N ASP A 257 4.24 3.58 4.01
CA ASP A 257 4.34 5.04 3.99
C ASP A 257 3.05 5.67 4.55
N LEU A 258 3.22 6.51 5.57
CA LEU A 258 2.16 7.20 6.30
C LEU A 258 2.33 8.72 6.14
N PRO A 259 1.83 9.29 5.04
CA PRO A 259 1.92 10.73 4.82
C PRO A 259 1.13 11.50 5.88
N GLY A 260 1.70 12.61 6.36
CA GLY A 260 1.04 13.52 7.31
C GLY A 260 0.98 13.05 8.77
N ILE A 261 1.40 11.82 9.10
CA ILE A 261 1.54 11.36 10.49
C ILE A 261 2.92 11.75 11.02
N GLN A 262 2.98 12.28 12.24
CA GLN A 262 4.25 12.67 12.89
C GLN A 262 4.56 11.83 14.13
N ASP A 263 3.54 11.33 14.83
CA ASP A 263 3.72 10.48 16.00
C ASP A 263 4.04 9.05 15.56
N THR A 264 5.33 8.73 15.58
CA THR A 264 5.81 7.39 15.24
C THR A 264 5.46 6.35 16.29
N ALA A 265 5.42 6.72 17.57
CA ALA A 265 5.12 5.79 18.64
C ALA A 265 3.67 5.31 18.52
N GLN A 266 2.73 6.22 18.30
CA GLN A 266 1.33 5.89 18.05
C GLN A 266 1.14 5.05 16.78
N ALA A 267 1.84 5.41 15.69
CA ALA A 267 1.78 4.65 14.45
C ALA A 267 2.33 3.22 14.60
N LYS A 268 3.47 3.06 15.27
CA LYS A 268 4.06 1.74 15.59
C LYS A 268 3.17 0.94 16.53
N ASP A 269 2.52 1.58 17.49
CA ASP A 269 1.63 0.90 18.42
C ASP A 269 0.48 0.24 17.68
N ILE A 270 -0.14 0.94 16.72
CA ILE A 270 -1.30 0.43 15.98
C ILE A 270 -0.89 -0.57 14.89
N ILE A 271 0.18 -0.27 14.16
CA ILE A 271 0.66 -1.11 13.06
C ILE A 271 1.43 -2.32 13.57
N GLY A 272 2.21 -2.19 14.64
CA GLY A 272 3.13 -3.20 15.15
C GLY A 272 2.52 -4.22 16.09
N LYS A 273 1.40 -3.90 16.74
CA LYS A 273 0.78 -4.81 17.71
C LYS A 273 0.30 -6.10 17.07
N MET A 274 0.98 -7.21 17.34
CA MET A 274 0.43 -8.54 17.06
C MET A 274 -0.76 -8.80 17.98
N ALA A 275 -1.95 -8.84 17.40
CA ALA A 275 -3.20 -8.99 18.11
C ALA A 275 -3.95 -10.20 17.55
N SER A 276 -3.94 -11.35 18.22
CA SER A 276 -4.69 -12.51 17.75
C SER A 276 -5.95 -12.76 18.56
N ILE A 277 -6.93 -13.40 17.93
CA ILE A 277 -8.19 -13.78 18.54
C ILE A 277 -8.27 -15.30 18.60
N ARG A 278 -8.73 -15.85 19.72
CA ARG A 278 -9.07 -17.27 19.86
C ARG A 278 -10.45 -17.39 20.48
N LEU A 279 -11.30 -18.21 19.89
CA LEU A 279 -12.57 -18.60 20.50
C LEU A 279 -12.35 -19.90 21.26
N GLN A 280 -12.69 -19.93 22.54
CA GLN A 280 -12.48 -21.08 23.44
C GLN A 280 -13.73 -21.32 24.28
N LEU A 281 -14.08 -22.58 24.51
CA LEU A 281 -15.19 -22.93 25.40
C LEU A 281 -14.81 -22.64 26.86
N VAL A 282 -15.77 -22.13 27.62
CA VAL A 282 -15.65 -22.06 29.09
C VAL A 282 -15.72 -23.47 29.67
N ASP A 283 -14.85 -23.75 30.63
CA ASP A 283 -14.87 -24.99 31.39
C ASP A 283 -15.85 -24.85 32.57
N MET A 284 -17.03 -25.45 32.40
CA MET A 284 -18.11 -25.45 33.39
C MET A 284 -18.02 -26.63 34.37
N ASN A 285 -17.13 -27.59 34.13
CA ASN A 285 -17.04 -28.81 34.94
C ASN A 285 -16.16 -28.63 36.17
N HIS A 286 -15.36 -27.57 36.22
CA HIS A 286 -14.42 -27.29 37.29
C HIS A 286 -14.64 -25.90 37.88
N ASP A 287 -14.30 -25.75 39.17
CA ASP A 287 -14.48 -24.49 39.90
C ASP A 287 -13.31 -23.52 39.65
N ALA A 288 -13.60 -22.41 38.97
CA ALA A 288 -12.64 -21.34 38.68
C ALA A 288 -12.20 -20.57 39.94
N GLN A 289 -13.07 -20.43 40.94
CA GLN A 289 -12.73 -19.75 42.20
C GLN A 289 -11.74 -20.57 43.01
N LYS A 290 -11.95 -21.90 43.06
CA LYS A 290 -11.00 -22.82 43.68
C LYS A 290 -9.64 -22.73 42.98
N ALA A 291 -9.60 -22.83 41.65
CA ALA A 291 -8.37 -22.76 40.88
C ALA A 291 -7.60 -21.43 41.09
N ALA A 292 -8.32 -20.30 41.18
CA ALA A 292 -7.71 -19.00 41.45
C ALA A 292 -7.10 -18.88 42.85
N LYS A 293 -7.73 -19.49 43.87
CA LYS A 293 -7.23 -19.50 45.25
C LYS A 293 -6.07 -20.45 45.47
N THR A 294 -6.11 -21.64 44.85
CA THR A 294 -5.12 -22.70 45.07
C THR A 294 -3.96 -22.67 44.08
N GLY A 295 -4.08 -21.94 42.97
CA GLY A 295 -3.10 -21.93 41.87
C GLY A 295 -3.10 -23.21 41.01
N THR A 296 -3.74 -24.28 41.47
CA THR A 296 -3.90 -25.55 40.73
C THR A 296 -4.98 -25.44 39.66
N VAL A 297 -4.59 -25.51 38.39
CA VAL A 297 -5.51 -25.47 37.24
C VAL A 297 -5.77 -26.90 36.71
N PRO A 298 -7.03 -27.29 36.48
CA PRO A 298 -7.36 -28.59 35.91
C PRO A 298 -6.69 -28.87 34.56
N PHE A 299 -6.37 -30.14 34.30
CA PHE A 299 -5.78 -30.55 33.03
C PHE A 299 -6.69 -30.18 31.85
N GLY A 300 -6.10 -29.66 30.78
CA GLY A 300 -6.84 -29.21 29.60
C GLY A 300 -7.50 -27.84 29.74
N SER A 301 -7.39 -27.17 30.89
CA SER A 301 -7.94 -25.84 31.13
C SER A 301 -6.85 -24.81 31.44
N LYS A 302 -7.17 -23.53 31.28
CA LYS A 302 -6.32 -22.39 31.62
C LYS A 302 -7.17 -21.36 32.36
N LEU A 303 -6.61 -20.81 33.43
CA LEU A 303 -7.26 -19.79 34.24
C LEU A 303 -7.08 -18.41 33.62
N TYR A 304 -8.18 -17.67 33.54
CA TYR A 304 -8.25 -16.29 33.08
C TYR A 304 -9.04 -15.44 34.07
N THR A 305 -9.02 -14.12 33.87
CA THR A 305 -9.87 -13.17 34.58
C THR A 305 -10.77 -12.47 33.57
N TYR A 306 -12.07 -12.39 33.87
CA TYR A 306 -13.06 -11.65 33.09
C TYR A 306 -13.95 -10.85 34.05
N GLU A 307 -14.05 -9.53 33.85
CA GLU A 307 -14.81 -8.63 34.74
C GLU A 307 -14.46 -8.81 36.24
N ASN A 308 -13.16 -8.91 36.54
CA ASN A 308 -12.61 -9.18 37.89
C ASN A 308 -13.04 -10.52 38.52
N LYS A 309 -13.59 -11.44 37.74
CA LYS A 309 -13.94 -12.81 38.18
C LYS A 309 -13.03 -13.83 37.50
N PRO A 310 -12.55 -14.85 38.23
CA PRO A 310 -11.82 -15.96 37.63
C PRO A 310 -12.75 -16.79 36.73
N VAL A 311 -12.24 -17.15 35.56
CA VAL A 311 -12.90 -17.99 34.56
C VAL A 311 -11.92 -19.05 34.08
N LEU A 312 -12.38 -20.29 33.98
CA LEU A 312 -11.62 -21.37 33.36
C LEU A 312 -12.04 -21.51 31.90
N LEU A 313 -11.07 -21.49 30.99
CA LEU A 313 -11.29 -21.80 29.57
C LEU A 313 -10.59 -23.10 29.21
N LYS A 314 -11.21 -23.90 28.34
CA LYS A 314 -10.55 -25.05 27.74
C LYS A 314 -9.40 -24.57 26.86
N LYS A 315 -8.25 -25.25 26.94
CA LYS A 315 -7.06 -24.93 26.12
C LYS A 315 -7.32 -25.11 24.62
N GLN A 316 -8.23 -26.00 24.25
CA GLN A 316 -8.60 -26.24 22.86
C GLN A 316 -9.22 -24.98 22.24
N VAL A 317 -8.61 -24.49 21.17
CA VAL A 317 -9.14 -23.39 20.36
C VAL A 317 -10.19 -23.95 19.42
N VAL A 318 -11.35 -23.30 19.42
CA VAL A 318 -12.54 -23.70 18.65
C VAL A 318 -12.57 -22.96 17.31
N LEU A 319 -12.07 -21.72 17.28
CA LEU A 319 -11.85 -20.94 16.05
C LEU A 319 -10.72 -19.93 16.26
N ASN A 320 -9.81 -19.83 15.28
CA ASN A 320 -8.77 -18.81 15.26
C ASN A 320 -9.25 -17.51 14.59
N GLY A 321 -8.70 -16.39 15.02
CA GLY A 321 -9.00 -15.07 14.48
C GLY A 321 -8.64 -14.90 13.01
N ILE A 322 -7.65 -15.66 12.51
CA ILE A 322 -7.27 -15.66 11.08
C ILE A 322 -8.43 -16.11 10.16
N SER A 323 -9.36 -16.89 10.72
CA SER A 323 -10.56 -17.35 10.01
C SER A 323 -11.64 -16.25 9.93
N ILE A 324 -11.49 -15.13 10.64
CA ILE A 324 -12.43 -13.99 10.61
C ILE A 324 -12.07 -13.08 9.44
N ILE A 325 -12.97 -13.00 8.44
CA ILE A 325 -12.78 -12.11 7.29
C ILE A 325 -13.40 -10.74 7.55
N ASN A 326 -14.48 -10.69 8.33
CA ASN A 326 -15.18 -9.45 8.63
C ASN A 326 -15.85 -9.51 10.01
N ALA A 327 -15.83 -8.39 10.70
CA ALA A 327 -16.61 -8.15 11.90
C ALA A 327 -17.20 -6.74 11.83
N ALA A 328 -18.52 -6.65 12.01
CA ALA A 328 -19.26 -5.39 11.96
C ALA A 328 -20.23 -5.33 13.14
N SER A 329 -20.28 -4.16 13.79
CA SER A 329 -21.26 -3.92 14.82
C SER A 329 -22.63 -3.61 14.21
N ILE A 330 -23.65 -4.27 14.73
CA ILE A 330 -25.03 -4.15 14.29
C ILE A 330 -25.93 -3.94 15.51
N ILE A 331 -27.20 -3.63 15.25
CA ILE A 331 -28.26 -3.80 16.24
C ILE A 331 -28.82 -5.20 15.96
N GLY A 332 -28.77 -6.08 16.95
CA GLY A 332 -29.27 -7.45 16.83
C GLY A 332 -30.80 -7.51 16.80
N GLU A 333 -31.34 -8.70 16.54
CA GLU A 333 -32.79 -8.93 16.42
C GLU A 333 -33.57 -8.55 17.68
N THR A 334 -32.94 -8.62 18.85
CA THR A 334 -33.51 -8.24 20.15
C THR A 334 -33.46 -6.72 20.43
N GLY A 335 -33.03 -5.91 19.46
CA GLY A 335 -32.82 -4.46 19.64
C GLY A 335 -31.57 -4.11 20.45
N SER A 336 -30.80 -5.09 20.93
CA SER A 336 -29.55 -4.89 21.66
C SER A 336 -28.34 -4.77 20.71
N PRO A 337 -27.27 -4.03 21.08
CA PRO A 337 -26.03 -4.04 20.33
C PRO A 337 -25.46 -5.46 20.15
N ALA A 338 -24.98 -5.75 18.95
CA ALA A 338 -24.39 -7.03 18.59
C ALA A 338 -23.21 -6.85 17.62
N VAL A 339 -22.40 -7.89 17.44
CA VAL A 339 -21.35 -7.94 16.42
C VAL A 339 -21.64 -9.08 15.47
N GLN A 340 -21.90 -8.77 14.20
CA GLN A 340 -21.98 -9.72 13.11
C GLN A 340 -20.57 -10.11 12.68
N ILE A 341 -20.30 -11.41 12.67
CA ILE A 341 -19.01 -11.99 12.29
C ILE A 341 -19.23 -12.86 11.06
N ARG A 342 -18.29 -12.78 10.13
CA ARG A 342 -18.18 -13.66 8.97
C ARG A 342 -16.82 -14.32 8.95
N VAL A 343 -16.83 -15.63 8.80
CA VAL A 343 -15.65 -16.48 8.85
C VAL A 343 -15.53 -17.34 7.60
N SER A 344 -14.30 -17.70 7.26
CA SER A 344 -13.97 -18.65 6.19
C SER A 344 -12.71 -19.42 6.55
N GLY A 345 -12.43 -20.46 5.78
CA GLY A 345 -11.29 -21.34 5.96
C GLY A 345 -11.70 -22.72 6.47
N ASN A 346 -10.70 -23.57 6.62
CA ASN A 346 -10.89 -25.00 6.86
C ASN A 346 -11.46 -25.28 8.26
N GLU A 347 -11.27 -24.36 9.22
CA GLU A 347 -11.74 -24.49 10.60
C GLU A 347 -13.26 -24.38 10.73
N VAL A 348 -13.95 -23.73 9.78
CA VAL A 348 -15.38 -23.39 9.91
C VAL A 348 -16.27 -24.62 10.04
N SER A 349 -15.95 -25.70 9.32
CA SER A 349 -16.69 -26.97 9.41
C SER A 349 -16.57 -27.60 10.80
N SER A 350 -15.39 -27.54 11.41
CA SER A 350 -15.15 -28.07 12.75
C SER A 350 -15.74 -27.15 13.82
N PHE A 351 -15.67 -25.83 13.62
CA PHE A 351 -16.30 -24.83 14.47
C PHE A 351 -17.81 -25.03 14.55
N ASN A 352 -18.48 -25.25 13.41
CA ASN A 352 -19.91 -25.51 13.35
C ASN A 352 -20.29 -26.75 14.16
N ARG A 353 -19.60 -27.88 13.95
CA ARG A 353 -19.86 -29.11 14.70
C ARG A 353 -19.57 -28.97 16.21
N ILE A 354 -18.48 -28.32 16.58
CA ILE A 354 -18.14 -28.11 18.01
C ILE A 354 -19.20 -27.23 18.67
N THR A 355 -19.70 -26.20 17.98
CA THR A 355 -20.73 -25.31 18.55
C THR A 355 -22.09 -25.99 18.61
N GLU A 356 -22.44 -26.85 17.65
CA GLU A 356 -23.62 -27.71 17.68
C GLU A 356 -23.65 -28.63 18.92
N GLU A 357 -22.53 -29.29 19.22
CA GLU A 357 -22.37 -30.17 20.40
C GLU A 357 -22.35 -29.39 21.75
N ASN A 358 -22.26 -28.06 21.71
CA ASN A 358 -22.09 -27.21 22.90
C ASN A 358 -23.12 -26.06 22.98
N ILE A 359 -24.28 -26.22 22.37
CA ILE A 359 -25.42 -25.30 22.54
C ILE A 359 -25.77 -25.15 24.03
N GLY A 360 -26.04 -23.92 24.46
CA GLY A 360 -26.30 -23.55 25.85
C GLY A 360 -25.06 -23.34 26.72
N LYS A 361 -23.85 -23.66 26.22
CA LYS A 361 -22.60 -23.45 26.97
C LYS A 361 -21.95 -22.11 26.60
N PRO A 362 -21.10 -21.53 27.48
CA PRO A 362 -20.45 -20.26 27.19
C PRO A 362 -19.21 -20.43 26.31
N LEU A 363 -19.06 -19.51 25.37
CA LEU A 363 -17.94 -19.36 24.45
C LEU A 363 -17.25 -18.03 24.75
N ALA A 364 -15.96 -18.10 25.03
CA ALA A 364 -15.13 -16.94 25.31
C ALA A 364 -14.34 -16.52 24.08
N VAL A 365 -14.22 -15.20 23.90
CA VAL A 365 -13.32 -14.58 22.94
C VAL A 365 -12.08 -14.12 23.71
N VAL A 366 -10.94 -14.71 23.40
CA VAL A 366 -9.64 -14.40 24.00
C VAL A 366 -8.83 -13.57 23.02
N TYR A 367 -8.42 -12.40 23.47
CA TYR A 367 -7.49 -11.52 22.78
C TYR A 367 -6.09 -11.79 23.28
N LEU A 368 -5.16 -12.03 22.36
CA LEU A 368 -3.75 -12.16 22.65
C LEU A 368 -3.02 -10.97 22.04
N GLU A 369 -2.26 -10.27 22.87
CA GLU A 369 -1.35 -9.23 22.43
C GLU A 369 0.08 -9.73 22.63
N THR A 370 0.88 -9.74 21.56
CA THR A 370 2.32 -9.97 21.71
C THR A 370 3.03 -8.64 21.70
N GLN A 371 3.61 -8.28 22.83
CA GLN A 371 4.43 -7.08 22.98
C GLN A 371 5.88 -7.45 22.72
N THR A 372 6.52 -6.77 21.76
CA THR A 372 7.95 -6.91 21.50
C THR A 372 8.69 -5.80 22.23
N THR A 373 9.46 -6.16 23.24
CA THR A 373 10.35 -5.21 23.94
C THR A 373 11.79 -5.47 23.49
N PRO A 374 12.49 -4.47 22.91
CA PRO A 374 13.90 -4.62 22.59
C PRO A 374 14.69 -4.72 23.90
N HIS A 375 15.50 -5.77 24.03
CA HIS A 375 16.42 -5.96 25.14
C HIS A 375 17.85 -5.95 24.61
N LEU A 376 18.75 -5.27 25.31
CA LEU A 376 20.19 -5.40 25.06
C LEU A 376 20.69 -6.68 25.73
N GLU A 377 21.17 -7.64 24.94
CA GLU A 377 21.95 -8.79 25.39
C GLU A 377 23.32 -8.77 24.70
N ASN A 378 24.40 -8.71 25.49
CA ASN A 378 25.79 -8.76 25.00
C ASN A 378 26.11 -7.75 23.88
N GLY A 379 25.58 -6.52 23.98
CA GLY A 379 25.81 -5.46 23.00
C GLY A 379 25.06 -5.61 21.67
N LYS A 380 24.18 -6.62 21.54
CA LYS A 380 23.24 -6.76 20.42
C LYS A 380 21.81 -6.52 20.90
N ILE A 381 21.02 -5.82 20.10
CA ILE A 381 19.59 -5.64 20.35
C ILE A 381 18.90 -6.96 20.00
N VAL A 382 18.34 -7.63 21.01
CA VAL A 382 17.57 -8.87 20.87
C VAL A 382 16.11 -8.56 21.22
N SER A 383 15.19 -8.90 20.32
CA SER A 383 13.75 -8.70 20.54
C SER A 383 13.22 -9.76 21.50
N CYS A 384 12.68 -9.35 22.65
CA CYS A 384 11.94 -10.23 23.55
C CYS A 384 10.43 -10.08 23.31
N HIS A 385 9.72 -11.20 23.14
CA HIS A 385 8.28 -11.21 22.91
C HIS A 385 7.52 -11.65 24.16
N ARG A 386 6.66 -10.79 24.71
CA ARG A 386 5.77 -11.11 25.84
C ARG A 386 4.33 -11.23 25.36
N GLN A 387 3.70 -12.37 25.60
CA GLN A 387 2.29 -12.59 25.27
C GLN A 387 1.39 -12.22 26.46
N LEU A 388 0.51 -11.26 26.26
CA LEU A 388 -0.57 -10.88 27.16
C LEU A 388 -1.86 -11.46 26.63
N GLU A 389 -2.54 -12.27 27.43
CA GLU A 389 -3.83 -12.84 27.05
C GLU A 389 -4.93 -12.28 27.94
N ARG A 390 -6.01 -11.81 27.34
CA ARG A 390 -7.19 -11.31 28.05
C ARG A 390 -8.47 -11.82 27.44
N VAL A 391 -9.45 -12.16 28.28
CA VAL A 391 -10.79 -12.48 27.81
C VAL A 391 -11.51 -11.16 27.54
N ILE A 392 -11.93 -10.94 26.29
CA ILE A 392 -12.59 -9.70 25.91
C ILE A 392 -14.10 -9.82 25.92
N ASN A 393 -14.64 -11.03 25.74
CA ASN A 393 -16.08 -11.30 25.78
C ASN A 393 -16.35 -12.76 26.17
N ILE A 394 -17.46 -13.00 26.87
CA ILE A 394 -18.02 -14.34 27.08
C ILE A 394 -19.50 -14.28 26.70
N SER A 395 -19.93 -15.16 25.79
CA SER A 395 -21.30 -15.23 25.31
C SER A 395 -21.79 -16.67 25.22
N THR A 396 -23.08 -16.89 25.42
CA THR A 396 -23.67 -18.24 25.34
C THR A 396 -23.92 -18.65 23.90
N ILE A 397 -23.57 -19.89 23.54
CA ILE A 397 -23.88 -20.47 22.23
C ILE A 397 -25.38 -20.74 22.17
N GLN A 398 -26.10 -20.06 21.29
CA GLN A 398 -27.56 -20.24 21.14
C GLN A 398 -27.92 -21.25 20.04
N THR A 399 -27.11 -21.33 18.99
CA THR A 399 -27.28 -22.23 17.85
C THR A 399 -25.92 -22.75 17.38
N ALA A 400 -25.93 -23.78 16.51
CA ALA A 400 -24.73 -24.13 15.75
C ALA A 400 -24.26 -22.93 14.93
N LEU A 401 -22.97 -22.59 15.00
CA LEU A 401 -22.41 -21.39 14.40
C LEU A 401 -21.69 -21.76 13.09
N GLY A 402 -22.24 -21.31 11.96
CA GLY A 402 -21.64 -21.52 10.64
C GLY A 402 -20.70 -20.40 10.21
N ASN A 403 -20.64 -20.16 8.89
CA ASN A 403 -19.81 -19.11 8.29
C ASN A 403 -20.22 -17.69 8.73
N ASN A 404 -21.46 -17.50 9.15
CA ASN A 404 -21.97 -16.22 9.63
C ASN A 404 -22.62 -16.44 11.00
N PHE A 405 -22.24 -15.63 11.99
CA PHE A 405 -22.84 -15.66 13.32
C PHE A 405 -22.76 -14.32 14.02
N GLN A 406 -23.48 -14.16 15.14
CA GLN A 406 -23.53 -12.92 15.91
C GLN A 406 -23.06 -13.13 17.36
N ILE A 407 -22.34 -12.15 17.90
CA ILE A 407 -22.15 -12.00 19.34
C ILE A 407 -23.20 -10.98 19.83
N THR A 408 -24.20 -11.45 20.57
CA THR A 408 -25.38 -10.67 20.99
C THR A 408 -25.29 -10.20 22.45
N ASN A 409 -26.29 -9.44 22.91
CA ASN A 409 -26.42 -8.95 24.29
C ASN A 409 -25.21 -8.13 24.79
N LEU A 410 -24.64 -7.32 23.91
CA LEU A 410 -23.52 -6.45 24.25
C LEU A 410 -24.03 -5.20 24.97
N SER A 411 -23.32 -4.78 26.03
CA SER A 411 -23.76 -3.72 26.94
C SER A 411 -23.95 -2.35 26.28
N THR A 412 -23.07 -1.99 25.35
CA THR A 412 -23.14 -0.70 24.65
C THR A 412 -22.74 -0.84 23.20
N MET A 413 -23.26 0.05 22.35
CA MET A 413 -22.84 0.12 20.94
C MET A 413 -21.34 0.44 20.83
N LYS A 414 -20.80 1.29 21.72
CA LYS A 414 -19.36 1.58 21.80
C LYS A 414 -18.54 0.32 22.05
N TYR A 415 -18.96 -0.53 22.98
CA TYR A 415 -18.29 -1.81 23.25
C TYR A 415 -18.40 -2.76 22.05
N ALA A 416 -19.56 -2.86 21.40
CA ALA A 416 -19.74 -3.66 20.18
C ALA A 416 -18.82 -3.18 19.04
N ASN A 417 -18.66 -1.87 18.89
CA ASN A 417 -17.75 -1.28 17.90
C ASN A 417 -16.27 -1.59 18.21
N ASN A 418 -15.85 -1.47 19.46
CA ASN A 418 -14.49 -1.81 19.87
C ASN A 418 -14.21 -3.31 19.69
N LEU A 419 -15.17 -4.16 20.05
CA LEU A 419 -15.07 -5.60 19.82
C LEU A 419 -14.98 -5.91 18.32
N ALA A 420 -15.84 -5.33 17.49
CA ALA A 420 -15.79 -5.49 16.03
C ALA A 420 -14.45 -5.02 15.44
N LEU A 421 -13.89 -3.91 15.97
CA LEU A 421 -12.57 -3.41 15.58
C LEU A 421 -11.48 -4.44 15.92
N LEU A 422 -11.45 -4.93 17.16
CA LEU A 422 -10.46 -5.93 17.60
C LEU A 422 -10.56 -7.27 16.84
N LEU A 423 -11.77 -7.63 16.41
CA LEU A 423 -12.02 -8.84 15.62
C LEU A 423 -11.66 -8.64 14.13
N ARG A 424 -11.81 -7.43 13.59
CA ARG A 424 -11.53 -7.10 12.18
C ARG A 424 -10.08 -6.71 11.92
N SER A 425 -9.40 -6.11 12.89
CA SER A 425 -8.01 -5.62 12.75
C SER A 425 -7.01 -6.72 12.41
N GLY A 426 -7.45 -7.98 12.44
CA GLY A 426 -6.74 -9.14 11.93
C GLY A 426 -5.57 -9.50 12.83
N ALA A 427 -5.41 -10.79 13.07
CA ALA A 427 -4.18 -11.29 13.65
C ALA A 427 -3.09 -11.25 12.60
N TYR A 428 -1.94 -10.64 12.94
CA TYR A 428 -0.74 -11.05 12.23
C TYR A 428 -0.55 -12.54 12.49
N PRO A 429 -0.46 -13.37 11.44
CA PRO A 429 -0.23 -14.80 11.62
C PRO A 429 1.12 -15.06 12.30
N VAL A 430 2.07 -14.13 12.15
CA VAL A 430 3.43 -14.19 12.67
C VAL A 430 3.95 -12.82 13.08
N PRO A 431 5.01 -12.75 13.90
CA PRO A 431 5.68 -11.49 14.23
C PRO A 431 6.12 -10.72 12.99
N VAL A 432 5.93 -9.41 13.10
CA VAL A 432 6.39 -8.43 12.12
C VAL A 432 7.26 -7.43 12.87
N ASP A 433 8.55 -7.41 12.52
CA ASP A 433 9.54 -6.57 13.19
C ASP A 433 9.81 -5.29 12.38
N PHE A 434 9.95 -4.16 13.06
CA PHE A 434 10.37 -2.91 12.41
C PHE A 434 11.88 -2.94 12.23
N VAL A 435 12.33 -3.03 10.99
CA VAL A 435 13.75 -3.04 10.62
C VAL A 435 14.27 -1.64 10.38
N GLN A 436 13.44 -0.78 9.81
CA GLN A 436 13.79 0.61 9.54
C GLN A 436 12.62 1.54 9.83
N GLU A 437 12.94 2.72 10.33
CA GLU A 437 12.03 3.82 10.54
C GLU A 437 12.69 5.10 10.00
N ARG A 438 11.92 5.89 9.24
CA ARG A 438 12.33 7.22 8.79
C ARG A 438 11.16 8.17 8.96
N VAL A 439 11.43 9.33 9.53
CA VAL A 439 10.45 10.41 9.69
C VAL A 439 10.91 11.61 8.88
N VAL A 440 10.00 12.18 8.11
CA VAL A 440 10.23 13.41 7.35
C VAL A 440 9.23 14.46 7.84
N GLY A 441 9.72 15.59 8.33
CA GLY A 441 8.86 16.70 8.74
C GLY A 441 8.17 17.36 7.54
N PRO A 442 6.91 17.82 7.65
CA PRO A 442 6.22 18.52 6.56
C PRO A 442 6.96 19.77 6.06
N SER A 443 7.65 20.50 6.95
CA SER A 443 8.45 21.68 6.59
C SER A 443 9.63 21.34 5.68
N LEU A 444 10.35 20.24 5.95
CA LEU A 444 11.42 19.75 5.10
C LEU A 444 10.87 19.32 3.72
N GLY A 445 9.69 18.68 3.70
CA GLY A 445 9.03 18.32 2.44
C GLY A 445 8.68 19.54 1.59
N GLN A 446 8.11 20.59 2.20
CA GLN A 446 7.79 21.83 1.52
C GLN A 446 9.04 22.54 0.97
N GLU A 447 10.12 22.58 1.76
CA GLU A 447 11.40 23.14 1.32
C GLU A 447 11.98 22.35 0.15
N ASN A 448 11.92 21.02 0.20
CA ASN A 448 12.36 20.16 -0.90
C ASN A 448 11.57 20.41 -2.19
N ILE A 449 10.26 20.61 -2.10
CA ILE A 449 9.43 20.98 -3.26
C ILE A 449 9.88 22.33 -3.81
N HIS A 450 10.06 23.33 -2.94
CA HIS A 450 10.45 24.67 -3.37
C HIS A 450 11.81 24.68 -4.08
N MET A 451 12.82 24.08 -3.47
CA MET A 451 14.17 23.99 -4.04
C MET A 451 14.21 23.12 -5.31
N GLY A 452 13.39 22.07 -5.37
CA GLY A 452 13.22 21.23 -6.55
C GLY A 452 12.63 21.98 -7.75
N LEU A 453 11.55 22.74 -7.52
CA LEU A 453 10.92 23.58 -8.55
C LEU A 453 11.87 24.68 -9.03
N LEU A 454 12.54 25.37 -8.09
CA LEU A 454 13.51 26.41 -8.42
C LEU A 454 14.67 25.87 -9.28
N SER A 455 15.13 24.64 -9.00
CA SER A 455 16.16 23.97 -9.80
C SER A 455 15.68 23.66 -11.23
N ILE A 456 14.42 23.22 -11.39
CA ILE A 456 13.81 22.99 -12.71
C ILE A 456 13.68 24.32 -13.47
N GLU A 457 13.17 25.37 -12.82
CA GLU A 457 12.95 26.68 -13.43
C GLU A 457 14.25 27.31 -13.92
N ILE A 458 15.28 27.36 -13.07
CA ILE A 458 16.59 27.92 -13.43
C ILE A 458 17.26 27.09 -14.53
N GLY A 459 17.25 25.75 -14.39
CA GLY A 459 17.82 24.85 -15.38
C GLY A 459 17.15 24.99 -16.75
N ALA A 460 15.81 24.99 -16.77
CA ALA A 460 15.04 25.21 -18.00
C ALA A 460 15.30 26.58 -18.61
N LEU A 461 15.34 27.65 -17.80
CA LEU A 461 15.61 29.00 -18.28
C LEU A 461 16.97 29.12 -18.97
N LEU A 462 18.03 28.59 -18.35
CA LEU A 462 19.38 28.62 -18.92
C LEU A 462 19.45 27.86 -20.26
N VAL A 463 18.82 26.68 -20.32
CA VAL A 463 18.74 25.88 -21.54
C VAL A 463 17.94 26.61 -22.63
N ILE A 464 16.80 27.21 -22.28
CA ILE A 464 15.95 27.98 -23.21
C ILE A 464 16.73 29.15 -23.81
N LEU A 465 17.44 29.91 -22.98
CA LEU A 465 18.26 31.04 -23.41
C LEU A 465 19.38 30.58 -24.34
N PHE A 466 20.10 29.52 -23.97
CA PHE A 466 21.15 28.95 -24.81
C PHE A 466 20.61 28.50 -26.17
N MET A 467 19.51 27.76 -26.19
CA MET A 467 18.92 27.26 -27.43
C MET A 467 18.42 28.39 -28.32
N ALA A 468 17.72 29.38 -27.75
CA ALA A 468 17.23 30.53 -28.49
C ALA A 468 18.38 31.34 -29.11
N PHE A 469 19.44 31.59 -28.33
CA PHE A 469 20.62 32.33 -28.78
C PHE A 469 21.42 31.57 -29.84
N TYR A 470 21.79 30.31 -29.55
CA TYR A 470 22.68 29.56 -30.41
C TYR A 470 21.98 29.10 -31.70
N TYR A 471 20.76 28.56 -31.61
CA TYR A 471 20.03 27.96 -32.73
C TYR A 471 18.98 28.87 -33.40
N HIS A 472 18.74 30.08 -32.87
CA HIS A 472 17.75 31.03 -33.40
C HIS A 472 16.36 30.38 -33.54
N LEU A 473 15.75 30.39 -34.73
CA LEU A 473 14.38 29.89 -34.93
C LEU A 473 14.25 28.39 -34.60
N PHE A 474 15.22 27.57 -35.00
CA PHE A 474 15.23 26.14 -34.63
C PHE A 474 15.39 25.94 -33.11
N GLY A 475 16.05 26.89 -32.43
CA GLY A 475 16.12 26.96 -30.98
C GLY A 475 14.76 27.23 -30.34
N ILE A 476 14.00 28.20 -30.88
CA ILE A 476 12.65 28.51 -30.40
C ILE A 476 11.72 27.29 -30.56
N ILE A 477 11.80 26.58 -31.69
CA ILE A 477 11.02 25.35 -31.93
C ILE A 477 11.39 24.28 -30.90
N ALA A 478 12.68 24.11 -30.60
CA ALA A 478 13.14 23.19 -29.56
C ALA A 478 12.63 23.59 -28.16
N ASN A 479 12.59 24.89 -27.85
CA ASN A 479 12.08 25.39 -26.57
C ASN A 479 10.57 25.11 -26.41
N ILE A 480 9.78 25.26 -27.47
CA ILE A 480 8.35 24.87 -27.46
C ILE A 480 8.21 23.36 -27.19
N ALA A 481 9.04 22.54 -27.84
CA ALA A 481 9.05 21.10 -27.61
C ALA A 481 9.47 20.73 -26.18
N LEU A 482 10.40 21.47 -25.57
CA LEU A 482 10.81 21.29 -24.18
C LEU A 482 9.66 21.60 -23.20
N ILE A 483 8.94 22.69 -23.40
CA ILE A 483 7.78 23.04 -22.56
C ILE A 483 6.69 21.98 -22.70
N LEU A 484 6.38 21.54 -23.93
CA LEU A 484 5.44 20.46 -24.17
C LEU A 484 5.88 19.14 -23.51
N ASN A 485 7.19 18.84 -23.52
CA ASN A 485 7.73 17.67 -22.85
C ASN A 485 7.44 17.70 -21.35
N MET A 486 7.65 18.85 -20.70
CA MET A 486 7.37 19.01 -19.27
C MET A 486 5.88 18.84 -18.95
N ILE A 487 4.99 19.39 -19.80
CA ILE A 487 3.54 19.21 -19.68
C ILE A 487 3.16 17.73 -19.78
N PHE A 488 3.71 16.99 -20.75
CA PHE A 488 3.42 15.58 -20.92
C PHE A 488 3.95 14.71 -19.77
N ILE A 489 5.11 15.02 -19.21
CA ILE A 489 5.62 14.33 -18.01
C ILE A 489 4.61 14.46 -16.86
N VAL A 490 4.19 15.70 -16.57
CA VAL A 490 3.21 15.98 -15.51
C VAL A 490 1.87 15.31 -15.78
N ALA A 491 1.39 15.37 -17.03
CA ALA A 491 0.13 14.74 -17.44
C ALA A 491 0.16 13.22 -17.26
N VAL A 492 1.22 12.55 -17.70
CA VAL A 492 1.33 11.08 -17.62
C VAL A 492 1.49 10.63 -16.16
N LEU A 493 2.29 11.33 -15.34
CA LEU A 493 2.38 11.05 -13.90
C LEU A 493 1.02 11.17 -13.21
N SER A 494 0.25 12.19 -13.57
CA SER A 494 -1.11 12.43 -13.04
C SER A 494 -2.09 11.33 -13.44
N VAL A 495 -2.07 10.90 -14.72
CA VAL A 495 -2.95 9.85 -15.24
C VAL A 495 -2.62 8.48 -14.65
N LEU A 496 -1.33 8.15 -14.52
CA LEU A 496 -0.88 6.88 -13.95
C LEU A 496 -1.07 6.83 -12.42
N GLY A 497 -1.29 7.97 -11.76
CA GLY A 497 -1.32 8.08 -10.30
C GLY A 497 0.03 7.72 -9.67
N ALA A 498 1.12 7.93 -10.41
CA ALA A 498 2.47 7.68 -9.93
C ALA A 498 2.86 8.72 -8.86
N THR A 499 3.65 8.28 -7.89
CA THR A 499 4.11 9.13 -6.79
C THR A 499 5.39 9.88 -7.20
N LEU A 500 5.35 11.21 -7.19
CA LEU A 500 6.52 12.06 -7.39
C LEU A 500 7.33 12.14 -6.08
N THR A 501 8.60 11.75 -6.13
CA THR A 501 9.56 11.83 -5.01
C THR A 501 10.61 12.90 -5.28
N LEU A 502 11.45 13.23 -4.28
CA LEU A 502 12.55 14.16 -4.48
C LEU A 502 13.55 13.67 -5.56
N PRO A 503 14.00 12.39 -5.56
CA PRO A 503 14.72 11.85 -6.71
C PRO A 503 13.90 11.88 -8.00
N GLY A 504 12.58 11.67 -7.93
CA GLY A 504 11.69 11.86 -9.07
C GLY A 504 11.83 13.23 -9.73
N ILE A 505 11.90 14.32 -8.94
CA ILE A 505 12.17 15.68 -9.42
C ILE A 505 13.55 15.76 -10.09
N ALA A 506 14.59 15.15 -9.51
CA ALA A 506 15.91 15.09 -10.15
C ALA A 506 15.88 14.37 -11.51
N GLY A 507 15.04 13.34 -11.67
CA GLY A 507 14.80 12.68 -12.96
C GLY A 507 14.13 13.60 -13.99
N ILE A 508 13.21 14.48 -13.55
CA ILE A 508 12.62 15.52 -14.40
C ILE A 508 13.70 16.53 -14.83
N VAL A 509 14.54 17.00 -13.90
CA VAL A 509 15.67 17.91 -14.19
C VAL A 509 16.63 17.27 -15.19
N LEU A 510 17.00 16.00 -15.00
CA LEU A 510 17.84 15.26 -15.94
C LEU A 510 17.19 15.18 -17.33
N THR A 511 15.89 14.92 -17.37
CA THR A 511 15.13 14.86 -18.62
C THR A 511 15.11 16.21 -19.33
N VAL A 512 15.04 17.34 -18.62
CA VAL A 512 15.10 18.68 -19.24
C VAL A 512 16.39 18.85 -20.05
N GLY A 513 17.53 18.42 -19.51
CA GLY A 513 18.81 18.43 -20.23
C GLY A 513 18.81 17.49 -21.44
N MET A 514 18.41 16.23 -21.24
CA MET A 514 18.37 15.22 -22.30
C MET A 514 17.37 15.56 -23.42
N ALA A 515 16.25 16.20 -23.11
CA ALA A 515 15.22 16.54 -24.08
C ALA A 515 15.69 17.58 -25.09
N VAL A 516 16.65 18.42 -24.71
CA VAL A 516 17.27 19.38 -25.61
C VAL A 516 18.37 18.75 -26.46
N ASP A 517 19.07 17.74 -25.94
CA ASP A 517 20.12 17.03 -26.67
C ASP A 517 19.61 16.40 -27.99
N ALA A 518 18.43 15.77 -27.97
CA ALA A 518 17.79 15.25 -29.18
C ALA A 518 17.56 16.34 -30.24
N ASN A 519 17.16 17.54 -29.82
CA ASN A 519 16.94 18.68 -30.70
C ASN A 519 18.27 19.27 -31.20
N ILE A 520 19.31 19.30 -30.38
CA ILE A 520 20.68 19.68 -30.77
C ILE A 520 21.19 18.75 -31.86
N LEU A 521 21.07 17.43 -31.69
CA LEU A 521 21.53 16.44 -32.66
C LEU A 521 20.83 16.60 -34.02
N ILE A 522 19.51 16.79 -34.02
CA ILE A 522 18.74 17.07 -35.24
C ILE A 522 19.26 18.35 -35.92
N ASN A 523 19.44 19.42 -35.15
CA ASN A 523 19.87 20.70 -35.69
C ASN A 523 21.31 20.67 -36.24
N GLU A 524 22.22 19.97 -35.57
CA GLU A 524 23.58 19.75 -36.07
C GLU A 524 23.58 18.90 -37.34
N ARG A 525 22.80 17.82 -37.39
CA ARG A 525 22.72 16.99 -38.59
C ARG A 525 22.17 17.77 -39.78
N ILE A 526 21.16 18.61 -39.57
CA ILE A 526 20.66 19.53 -40.61
C ILE A 526 21.78 20.48 -41.07
N ARG A 527 22.55 21.07 -40.15
CA ARG A 527 23.68 21.96 -40.49
C ARG A 527 24.79 21.24 -41.27
N GLU A 528 25.09 20.00 -40.91
CA GLU A 528 26.06 19.17 -41.63
C GLU A 528 25.63 18.93 -43.09
N GLU A 529 24.38 18.55 -43.32
CA GLU A 529 23.86 18.36 -44.69
C GLU A 529 23.83 19.67 -45.50
N LEU A 530 23.58 20.81 -44.85
CA LEU A 530 23.65 22.12 -45.50
C LEU A 530 25.09 22.49 -45.89
N ARG A 531 26.08 22.18 -45.05
CA ARG A 531 27.51 22.39 -45.36
C ARG A 531 27.95 21.51 -46.53
N ASN A 532 27.36 20.31 -46.66
CA ASN A 532 27.58 19.41 -47.79
C ASN A 532 26.86 19.85 -49.09
N GLY A 533 26.26 21.05 -49.13
CA GLY A 533 25.63 21.61 -50.33
C GLY A 533 24.26 21.03 -50.67
N ILE A 534 23.64 20.26 -49.78
CA ILE A 534 22.32 19.69 -50.02
C ILE A 534 21.25 20.79 -49.92
N SER A 535 20.25 20.74 -50.81
CA SER A 535 19.12 21.68 -50.81
C SER A 535 18.37 21.68 -49.47
N PHE A 536 17.96 22.85 -48.98
CA PHE A 536 17.33 23.05 -47.67
C PHE A 536 16.25 22.01 -47.29
N HIS A 537 15.30 21.74 -48.19
CA HIS A 537 14.22 20.76 -47.95
C HIS A 537 14.72 19.32 -47.80
N LYS A 538 15.75 18.94 -48.59
CA LYS A 538 16.38 17.62 -48.48
C LYS A 538 17.24 17.52 -47.23
N SER A 539 17.93 18.59 -46.83
CA SER A 539 18.75 18.64 -45.60
C SER A 539 17.91 18.48 -44.34
N ILE A 540 16.72 19.12 -44.27
CA ILE A 540 15.78 18.92 -43.16
C ILE A 540 15.34 17.45 -43.09
N LYS A 541 14.91 16.88 -44.22
CA LYS A 541 14.47 15.48 -44.25
C LYS A 541 15.61 14.52 -43.83
N ALA A 542 16.79 14.68 -44.42
CA ALA A 542 17.95 13.86 -44.13
C ALA A 542 18.41 14.01 -42.67
N GLY A 543 18.34 15.22 -42.12
CA GLY A 543 18.66 15.50 -40.72
C GLY A 543 17.77 14.72 -39.75
N TYR A 544 16.44 14.83 -39.91
CA TYR A 544 15.50 14.06 -39.07
C TYR A 544 15.61 12.55 -39.28
N ASP A 545 15.73 12.07 -40.52
CA ASP A 545 15.76 10.63 -40.81
C ASP A 545 17.06 9.98 -40.27
N ARG A 546 18.21 10.68 -40.33
CA ARG A 546 19.49 10.19 -39.76
C ARG A 546 19.54 10.33 -38.24
N ALA A 547 19.15 11.47 -37.69
CA ALA A 547 19.16 11.71 -36.25
C ALA A 547 18.20 10.77 -35.51
N PHE A 548 17.11 10.31 -36.15
CA PHE A 548 16.16 9.37 -35.55
C PHE A 548 16.85 8.11 -35.00
N SER A 549 17.70 7.45 -35.79
CA SER A 549 18.37 6.21 -35.36
C SER A 549 19.26 6.45 -34.15
N THR A 550 20.03 7.54 -34.15
CA THR A 550 20.93 7.89 -33.05
C THR A 550 20.17 8.25 -31.78
N ILE A 551 19.06 8.98 -31.89
CA ILE A 551 18.22 9.35 -30.74
C ILE A 551 17.56 8.11 -30.15
N VAL A 552 17.03 7.21 -30.98
CA VAL A 552 16.43 5.96 -30.52
C VAL A 552 17.47 5.10 -29.81
N ASP A 553 18.67 4.97 -30.35
CA ASP A 553 19.76 4.17 -29.78
C ASP A 553 20.23 4.70 -28.41
N ALA A 554 20.48 6.02 -28.32
CA ALA A 554 20.87 6.67 -27.07
C ALA A 554 19.78 6.51 -25.98
N ASN A 555 18.52 6.71 -26.35
CA ASN A 555 17.40 6.56 -25.42
C ASN A 555 17.15 5.09 -25.04
N MET A 556 17.38 4.13 -25.93
CA MET A 556 17.24 2.71 -25.60
C MET A 556 18.20 2.30 -24.49
N THR A 557 19.44 2.80 -24.52
CA THR A 557 20.43 2.55 -23.46
C THR A 557 19.94 3.07 -22.11
N ILE A 558 19.39 4.28 -22.08
CA ILE A 558 18.86 4.89 -20.84
C ILE A 558 17.62 4.15 -20.37
N LEU A 559 16.74 3.73 -21.28
CA LEU A 559 15.56 2.93 -20.96
C LEU A 559 15.94 1.61 -20.29
N ILE A 560 16.99 0.93 -20.76
CA ILE A 560 17.49 -0.30 -20.14
C ILE A 560 17.96 -0.02 -18.71
N VAL A 561 18.79 1.02 -18.51
CA VAL A 561 19.27 1.40 -17.16
C VAL A 561 18.11 1.73 -16.23
N MET A 562 17.16 2.55 -16.68
CA MET A 562 15.99 2.93 -15.87
C MET A 562 15.07 1.74 -15.59
N SER A 563 14.92 0.81 -16.53
CA SER A 563 14.13 -0.42 -16.31
C SER A 563 14.75 -1.31 -15.25
N VAL A 564 16.08 -1.44 -15.24
CA VAL A 564 16.82 -2.15 -14.19
C VAL A 564 16.69 -1.43 -12.86
N LEU A 565 16.83 -0.10 -12.82
CA LEU A 565 16.62 0.69 -11.60
C LEU A 565 15.18 0.59 -11.08
N PHE A 566 14.19 0.52 -11.95
CA PHE A 566 12.80 0.33 -11.55
C PHE A 566 12.57 -1.07 -10.95
N ALA A 567 13.12 -2.12 -11.57
CA ALA A 567 12.94 -3.51 -11.15
C ALA A 567 13.73 -3.87 -9.88
N VAL A 568 14.97 -3.37 -9.77
CA VAL A 568 15.91 -3.74 -8.70
C VAL A 568 16.00 -2.68 -7.60
N GLY A 569 15.69 -1.42 -7.93
CA GLY A 569 15.79 -0.30 -6.99
C GLY A 569 14.90 -0.51 -5.77
N SER A 570 15.51 -0.53 -4.60
CA SER A 570 14.81 -0.65 -3.33
C SER A 570 14.21 0.69 -2.91
N GLY A 571 12.91 0.71 -2.65
CA GLY A 571 12.18 1.87 -2.11
C GLY A 571 11.56 2.77 -3.17
N SER A 572 10.51 3.50 -2.75
CA SER A 572 9.72 4.39 -3.62
C SER A 572 10.53 5.55 -4.23
N ALA A 573 11.66 5.92 -3.60
CA ALA A 573 12.54 6.99 -4.05
C ALA A 573 13.23 6.68 -5.39
N ILE A 574 13.94 5.55 -5.50
CA ILE A 574 14.69 5.16 -6.71
C ILE A 574 13.72 4.79 -7.85
N GLN A 575 12.63 4.09 -7.51
CA GLN A 575 11.58 3.78 -8.47
C GLN A 575 10.93 5.06 -9.01
N GLY A 576 10.73 6.08 -8.17
CA GLY A 576 10.22 7.39 -8.60
C GLY A 576 11.13 8.10 -9.60
N PHE A 577 12.46 8.07 -9.39
CA PHE A 577 13.45 8.59 -10.34
C PHE A 577 13.41 7.85 -11.69
N ALA A 578 13.34 6.52 -11.64
CA ALA A 578 13.27 5.70 -12.86
C ALA A 578 11.97 5.99 -13.64
N VAL A 579 10.82 6.03 -12.97
CA VAL A 579 9.52 6.29 -13.60
C VAL A 579 9.48 7.67 -14.24
N SER A 580 9.91 8.73 -13.53
CA SER A 580 9.90 10.08 -14.09
C SER A 580 10.81 10.21 -15.31
N THR A 581 12.00 9.59 -15.27
CA THR A 581 12.96 9.59 -16.38
C THR A 581 12.45 8.78 -17.58
N ILE A 582 11.83 7.62 -17.37
CA ILE A 582 11.24 6.80 -18.46
C ILE A 582 10.12 7.57 -19.17
N ILE A 583 9.21 8.16 -18.40
CA ILE A 583 8.12 8.99 -18.95
C ILE A 583 8.71 10.17 -19.73
N GLY A 584 9.71 10.82 -19.15
CA GLY A 584 10.45 11.91 -19.75
C GLY A 584 11.12 11.57 -21.07
N LEU A 585 11.71 10.38 -21.16
CA LEU A 585 12.38 9.87 -22.34
C LEU A 585 11.38 9.63 -23.49
N PHE A 586 10.26 8.95 -23.22
CA PHE A 586 9.23 8.72 -24.24
C PHE A 586 8.58 10.01 -24.71
N SER A 587 8.27 10.90 -23.76
CA SER A 587 7.71 12.21 -24.05
C SER A 587 8.67 13.08 -24.87
N SER A 588 9.95 13.09 -24.53
CA SER A 588 11.01 13.78 -25.26
C SER A 588 11.15 13.26 -26.70
N MET A 589 11.16 11.94 -26.90
CA MET A 589 11.20 11.37 -28.25
C MET A 589 10.00 11.82 -29.08
N LEU A 590 8.80 11.80 -28.48
CA LEU A 590 7.58 12.26 -29.13
C LEU A 590 7.66 13.74 -29.53
N THR A 591 8.08 14.62 -28.62
CA THR A 591 8.18 16.06 -28.90
C THR A 591 9.32 16.39 -29.87
N ALA A 592 10.53 15.87 -29.63
CA ALA A 592 11.72 16.18 -30.41
C ALA A 592 11.66 15.64 -31.84
N ILE A 593 11.10 14.44 -32.08
CA ILE A 593 11.10 13.81 -33.41
C ILE A 593 9.85 14.21 -34.20
N PHE A 594 8.68 14.15 -33.57
CA PHE A 594 7.41 14.28 -34.29
C PHE A 594 6.89 15.72 -34.27
N PHE A 595 6.82 16.36 -33.11
CA PHE A 595 6.28 17.72 -33.00
C PHE A 595 7.19 18.76 -33.67
N THR A 596 8.50 18.74 -33.41
CA THR A 596 9.41 19.73 -34.02
C THR A 596 9.41 19.59 -35.54
N ARG A 597 9.42 18.36 -36.08
CA ARG A 597 9.34 18.09 -37.51
C ARG A 597 8.04 18.61 -38.11
N ALA A 598 6.92 18.49 -37.38
CA ALA A 598 5.63 19.02 -37.80
C ALA A 598 5.64 20.56 -37.88
N ILE A 599 6.23 21.23 -36.88
CA ILE A 599 6.37 22.70 -36.83
C ILE A 599 7.33 23.19 -37.92
N VAL A 600 8.50 22.56 -38.08
CA VAL A 600 9.46 22.89 -39.14
C VAL A 600 8.82 22.72 -40.53
N ASN A 601 8.09 21.63 -40.76
CA ASN A 601 7.37 21.42 -42.02
C ASN A 601 6.23 22.44 -42.22
N LEU A 602 5.59 22.91 -41.15
CA LEU A 602 4.55 23.95 -41.25
C LEU A 602 5.16 25.30 -41.68
N ILE A 603 6.30 25.68 -41.08
CA ILE A 603 6.97 26.97 -41.34
C ILE A 603 7.67 26.98 -42.72
N TYR A 604 8.43 25.92 -43.03
CA TYR A 604 9.29 25.90 -44.21
C TYR A 604 8.72 25.09 -45.39
N GLY A 605 7.72 24.22 -45.17
CA GLY A 605 7.21 23.30 -46.20
C GLY A 605 6.51 23.95 -47.39
N HIS A 606 6.07 25.21 -47.27
CA HIS A 606 5.33 25.95 -48.30
C HIS A 606 6.13 27.09 -48.95
N ARG A 607 7.38 27.34 -48.54
CA ARG A 607 8.19 28.48 -49.01
C ARG A 607 9.37 28.02 -49.87
N GLY A 608 9.70 28.80 -50.89
CA GLY A 608 11.01 28.75 -51.55
C GLY A 608 12.03 29.36 -50.60
N VAL A 609 12.72 28.54 -49.82
CA VAL A 609 13.62 29.00 -48.77
C VAL A 609 15.01 29.22 -49.36
N SER A 610 15.53 30.45 -49.30
CA SER A 610 16.92 30.78 -49.67
C SER A 610 17.89 30.74 -48.48
N HIS A 611 17.38 30.75 -47.24
CA HIS A 611 18.17 30.69 -46.01
C HIS A 611 17.41 30.00 -44.87
N LEU A 612 18.06 29.07 -44.16
CA LEU A 612 17.56 28.51 -42.91
C LEU A 612 18.16 29.27 -41.72
N SER A 613 17.31 29.78 -40.83
CA SER A 613 17.74 30.40 -39.55
C SER A 613 18.11 29.30 -38.55
N ILE A 614 19.26 28.66 -38.76
CA ILE A 614 19.77 27.56 -37.93
C ILE A 614 21.23 27.81 -37.57
N GLY A 615 21.48 28.15 -36.30
CA GLY A 615 22.84 28.33 -35.80
C GLY A 615 23.47 29.69 -36.14
N ILE A 616 24.40 30.13 -35.28
CA ILE A 616 25.36 31.19 -35.63
C ILE A 616 26.28 30.62 -36.73
N LYS A 617 26.41 31.30 -37.87
CA LYS A 617 27.41 30.95 -38.88
C LYS A 617 28.79 31.26 -38.32
N PRO A 618 29.69 30.28 -38.11
CA PRO A 618 31.08 30.61 -37.83
C PRO A 618 31.61 31.33 -39.07
N LYS A 619 31.80 32.65 -38.99
CA LYS A 619 32.67 33.38 -39.91
C LYS A 619 34.09 33.01 -39.49
N PHE A 620 34.69 32.04 -40.20
CA PHE A 620 36.11 31.71 -40.19
C PHE A 620 36.74 31.29 -38.85
N PHE A 621 37.38 30.11 -38.86
CA PHE A 621 38.82 30.03 -38.64
C PHE A 621 39.43 29.30 -39.83
#